data_AF-A0A9D7U7A3-F1
#
_entry.id   AF-A0A9D7U7A3-F1
#
_cell.length_a   1.000
_cell.length_b   1.000
_cell.length_c   1.000
_cell.angle_alpha   90.00
_cell.angle_beta   90.00
_cell.angle_gamma   90.00
#
_symmetry.space_group_name_H-M   'P 1'
#
loop_
_entity.id
_entity.type
_entity.pdbx_description
1 polymer ?
#
loop_
_entity_poly.entity_id
_entity_poly.type
_entity_poly.pdbx_seq_one_letter_code
_entity_poly.pdbx_strand_id
1 'polypeptide(L)'
;MVAPKISFCTTVMNRLHHIQKTLPQNIVDNNDYTNIEWVILDYNSNDGLEEWYSANANVLGENVKYFRTNEPSHYKRSHSRNMAFRLSTGDILVNLDADNYAGRSFARYISKMFINHPDSYLAASENISADVSGKICVSRNDFFAIGGYDETIESYGFEDFDLKERLEKYGVKRLTFENSEFLKAISHSVHERIKNEYLYKNLEKLFIERISPMKARLIFITKDGKYESAEIVDCQMRYEGLHVKPLNQKFRFVIVENSIEKGNFSTGILHNSIEIINQKTIHNIIYFYSQLQSKPLILKKSDNKDYAANINGFGNGKILNAFEPISSPIAI
;
A
#
# COMPACT_ATOMS: atom_id res chain seq x y z
N MET A 1 25.14 22.01 8.60
CA MET A 1 24.68 21.04 7.57
C MET A 1 23.61 21.72 6.74
N VAL A 2 23.63 21.51 5.42
CA VAL A 2 22.55 21.98 4.53
C VAL A 2 21.29 21.18 4.86
N ALA A 3 20.12 21.83 4.90
CA ALA A 3 18.87 21.15 5.18
C ALA A 3 18.54 20.17 4.03
N PRO A 4 18.31 18.87 4.31
CA PRO A 4 18.07 17.86 3.27
C PRO A 4 16.82 18.17 2.46
N LYS A 5 16.80 17.80 1.18
CA LYS A 5 15.59 17.89 0.37
C LYS A 5 14.62 16.77 0.76
N ILE A 6 13.36 17.10 1.01
CA ILE A 6 12.32 16.13 1.40
C ILE A 6 11.30 16.01 0.28
N SER A 7 11.04 14.78 -0.18
CA SER A 7 10.02 14.48 -1.18
C SER A 7 8.83 13.80 -0.54
N PHE A 8 7.69 14.48 -0.50
CA PHE A 8 6.42 13.88 -0.14
C PHE A 8 5.80 13.25 -1.38
N CYS A 9 5.80 11.92 -1.43
CA CYS A 9 5.30 11.13 -2.54
C CYS A 9 3.89 10.62 -2.23
N THR A 10 2.93 10.99 -3.08
CA THR A 10 1.52 10.60 -2.97
C THR A 10 1.08 9.90 -4.25
N THR A 11 0.72 8.63 -4.14
CA THR A 11 0.17 7.84 -5.25
C THR A 11 -1.35 7.87 -5.21
N VAL A 12 -1.99 8.06 -6.37
CA VAL A 12 -3.44 8.28 -6.46
C VAL A 12 -4.03 7.42 -7.57
N MET A 13 -5.07 6.64 -7.25
CA MET A 13 -5.91 6.00 -8.25
C MET A 13 -7.38 6.16 -7.85
N ASN A 14 -8.10 7.05 -8.52
CA ASN A 14 -9.52 7.32 -8.26
C ASN A 14 -9.83 7.78 -6.82
N ARG A 15 -8.99 8.70 -6.33
CA ARG A 15 -9.06 9.30 -4.99
C ARG A 15 -8.98 10.84 -5.04
N LEU A 16 -9.44 11.48 -6.12
CA LEU A 16 -9.50 12.94 -6.25
C LEU A 16 -10.13 13.57 -5.01
N HIS A 17 -11.25 13.02 -4.54
CA HIS A 17 -11.98 13.54 -3.39
C HIS A 17 -11.20 13.59 -2.08
N HIS A 18 -10.13 12.79 -1.94
CA HIS A 18 -9.21 12.83 -0.81
C HIS A 18 -8.08 13.83 -1.05
N ILE A 19 -7.35 13.71 -2.16
CA ILE A 19 -6.17 14.54 -2.41
C ILE A 19 -6.52 16.02 -2.55
N GLN A 20 -7.71 16.36 -3.07
CA GLN A 20 -8.16 17.75 -3.14
C GLN A 20 -8.33 18.41 -1.76
N LYS A 21 -8.47 17.61 -0.69
CA LYS A 21 -8.56 18.10 0.69
C LYS A 21 -7.19 18.11 1.37
N THR A 22 -6.42 17.04 1.18
CA THR A 22 -5.18 16.83 1.93
C THR A 22 -4.01 17.61 1.34
N LEU A 23 -3.81 17.62 0.02
CA LEU A 23 -2.63 18.24 -0.60
C LEU A 23 -2.53 19.75 -0.31
N PRO A 24 -3.58 20.58 -0.50
CA PRO A 24 -3.49 22.00 -0.18
C PRO A 24 -3.16 22.26 1.30
N GLN A 25 -3.78 21.49 2.21
CA GLN A 25 -3.52 21.61 3.65
C GLN A 25 -2.09 21.20 3.99
N ASN A 26 -1.60 20.10 3.42
CA ASN A 26 -0.26 19.59 3.67
C ASN A 26 0.83 20.59 3.23
N ILE A 27 0.61 21.28 2.11
CA ILE A 27 1.49 22.37 1.63
C ILE A 27 1.51 23.52 2.63
N VAL A 28 0.34 24.00 3.06
CA VAL A 28 0.22 25.11 4.03
C VAL A 28 0.87 24.75 5.37
N ASP A 29 0.59 23.54 5.87
CA ASP A 29 1.09 23.04 7.16
C ASP A 29 2.62 22.90 7.20
N ASN A 30 3.28 22.82 6.05
CA ASN A 30 4.73 22.61 5.94
C ASN A 30 5.44 23.75 5.18
N ASN A 31 4.82 24.92 5.07
CA ASN A 31 5.44 26.10 4.42
C ASN A 31 6.69 26.61 5.14
N ASP A 32 6.92 26.14 6.37
CA ASP A 32 8.04 26.51 7.22
C ASP A 32 9.33 25.74 6.84
N TYR A 33 9.28 24.87 5.83
CA TYR A 33 10.41 24.15 5.28
C TYR A 33 10.49 24.33 3.76
N THR A 34 11.52 25.04 3.29
CA THR A 34 11.61 25.46 1.87
C THR A 34 12.18 24.39 0.94
N ASN A 35 13.04 23.49 1.43
CA ASN A 35 13.67 22.44 0.62
C ASN A 35 12.77 21.19 0.51
N ILE A 36 11.56 21.39 -0.01
CA ILE A 36 10.49 20.39 -0.09
C ILE A 36 9.99 20.26 -1.52
N GLU A 37 9.61 19.05 -1.92
CA GLU A 37 8.80 18.81 -3.11
C GLU A 37 7.65 17.85 -2.83
N TRP A 38 6.57 17.99 -3.58
CA TRP A 38 5.37 17.16 -3.49
C TRP A 38 5.22 16.41 -4.81
N VAL A 39 5.49 15.10 -4.79
CA VAL A 39 5.45 14.24 -5.98
C VAL A 39 4.11 13.52 -6.00
N ILE A 40 3.24 13.91 -6.92
CA ILE A 40 1.93 13.30 -7.13
C ILE A 40 2.01 12.35 -8.31
N LEU A 41 1.79 11.06 -8.07
CA LEU A 41 1.67 10.05 -9.13
C LEU A 41 0.21 9.69 -9.32
N ASP A 42 -0.37 10.16 -10.42
CA ASP A 42 -1.64 9.66 -10.95
C ASP A 42 -1.43 8.28 -11.58
N TYR A 43 -1.86 7.26 -10.85
CA TYR A 43 -1.71 5.86 -11.19
C TYR A 43 -2.94 5.37 -11.98
N ASN A 44 -3.18 6.03 -13.12
CA ASN A 44 -4.26 5.77 -14.07
C ASN A 44 -5.68 6.06 -13.53
N SER A 45 -5.88 7.26 -12.97
CA SER A 45 -7.19 7.73 -12.49
C SER A 45 -8.11 8.16 -13.65
N ASN A 46 -9.41 8.02 -13.43
CA ASN A 46 -10.47 8.43 -14.35
C ASN A 46 -11.56 9.28 -13.64
N ASP A 47 -11.24 9.86 -12.48
CA ASP A 47 -12.15 10.62 -11.64
C ASP A 47 -11.96 12.14 -11.71
N GLY A 48 -11.27 12.63 -12.75
CA GLY A 48 -11.03 14.06 -12.97
C GLY A 48 -9.74 14.61 -12.33
N LEU A 49 -8.82 13.74 -11.91
CA LEU A 49 -7.63 14.13 -11.16
C LEU A 49 -6.67 15.03 -11.95
N GLU A 50 -6.45 14.72 -13.23
CA GLU A 50 -5.56 15.49 -14.12
C GLU A 50 -6.12 16.90 -14.38
N GLU A 51 -7.42 16.99 -14.63
CA GLU A 51 -8.14 18.24 -14.85
C GLU A 51 -8.13 19.11 -13.59
N TRP A 52 -8.39 18.50 -12.42
CA TRP A 52 -8.31 19.19 -11.15
C TRP A 52 -6.91 19.74 -10.88
N TYR A 53 -5.86 18.93 -11.09
CA TYR A 53 -4.50 19.37 -10.90
C TYR A 53 -4.16 20.53 -11.85
N SER A 54 -4.48 20.38 -13.13
CA SER A 54 -4.23 21.39 -14.16
C SER A 54 -4.90 22.73 -13.82
N ALA A 55 -6.14 22.69 -13.34
CA ALA A 55 -6.87 23.89 -12.92
C ALA A 55 -6.30 24.57 -11.66
N ASN A 56 -5.55 23.83 -10.82
CA ASN A 56 -5.04 24.32 -9.53
C ASN A 56 -3.51 24.48 -9.47
N ALA A 57 -2.79 24.17 -10.55
CA ALA A 57 -1.32 24.15 -10.57
C ALA A 57 -0.68 25.45 -10.04
N ASN A 58 -1.21 26.61 -10.43
CA ASN A 58 -0.72 27.92 -9.97
C ASN A 58 -0.88 28.13 -8.45
N VAL A 59 -1.94 27.58 -7.86
CA VAL A 59 -2.24 27.70 -6.43
C VAL A 59 -1.45 26.69 -5.61
N LEU A 60 -1.23 25.49 -6.16
CA LEU A 60 -0.44 24.43 -5.54
C LEU A 60 1.06 24.79 -5.49
N GLY A 61 1.55 25.53 -6.48
CA GLY A 61 2.92 26.05 -6.53
C GLY A 61 3.91 25.11 -7.22
N GLU A 62 5.07 25.66 -7.58
CA GLU A 62 6.06 25.01 -8.44
C GLU A 62 6.74 23.78 -7.82
N ASN A 63 6.72 23.68 -6.49
CA ASN A 63 7.28 22.54 -5.75
C ASN A 63 6.40 21.29 -5.83
N VAL A 64 5.20 21.39 -6.41
CA VAL A 64 4.32 20.25 -6.68
C VAL A 64 4.60 19.74 -8.09
N LYS A 65 4.93 18.45 -8.19
CA LYS A 65 5.26 17.75 -9.42
C LYS A 65 4.21 16.67 -9.66
N TYR A 66 3.54 16.75 -10.80
CA TYR A 66 2.51 15.79 -11.18
C TYR A 66 2.99 14.91 -12.33
N PHE A 67 2.88 13.61 -12.11
CA PHE A 67 3.20 12.57 -13.07
C PHE A 67 1.99 11.66 -13.24
N ARG A 68 1.82 11.12 -14.45
CA ARG A 68 0.74 10.18 -14.74
C ARG A 68 1.26 8.94 -15.45
N THR A 69 0.71 7.78 -15.11
CA THR A 69 0.84 6.56 -15.91
C THR A 69 -0.53 6.07 -16.35
N ASN A 70 -0.61 5.47 -17.54
CA ASN A 70 -1.83 4.89 -18.09
C ASN A 70 -1.75 3.35 -18.21
N GLU A 71 -0.62 2.73 -17.83
CA GLU A 71 -0.39 1.30 -18.03
C GLU A 71 -1.14 0.39 -17.04
N PRO A 72 -1.17 0.68 -15.73
CA PRO A 72 -1.80 -0.21 -14.75
C PRO A 72 -3.34 -0.18 -14.83
N SER A 73 -3.98 -1.34 -15.00
CA SER A 73 -5.45 -1.46 -15.01
C SER A 73 -6.08 -1.55 -13.61
N HIS A 74 -5.25 -1.83 -12.61
CA HIS A 74 -5.60 -1.99 -11.20
C HIS A 74 -4.48 -1.44 -10.32
N TYR A 75 -4.82 -1.13 -9.08
CA TYR A 75 -3.90 -0.49 -8.14
C TYR A 75 -2.89 -1.51 -7.60
N LYS A 76 -1.61 -1.28 -7.87
CA LYS A 76 -0.49 -2.08 -7.35
C LYS A 76 0.33 -1.20 -6.40
N ARG A 77 0.17 -1.38 -5.09
CA ARG A 77 0.69 -0.45 -4.06
C ARG A 77 2.20 -0.34 -4.06
N SER A 78 2.90 -1.47 -4.04
CA SER A 78 4.36 -1.49 -4.05
C SER A 78 4.91 -0.80 -5.29
N HIS A 79 4.39 -1.16 -6.47
CA HIS A 79 4.83 -0.59 -7.74
C HIS A 79 4.52 0.91 -7.85
N SER A 80 3.33 1.37 -7.48
CA SER A 80 3.00 2.79 -7.52
C SER A 80 3.90 3.62 -6.61
N ARG A 81 4.18 3.13 -5.40
CA ARG A 81 5.08 3.82 -4.45
C ARG A 81 6.52 3.83 -4.94
N ASN A 82 6.99 2.72 -5.49
CA ASN A 82 8.29 2.61 -6.15
C ASN A 82 8.44 3.62 -7.29
N MET A 83 7.46 3.71 -8.20
CA MET A 83 7.45 4.70 -9.27
C MET A 83 7.54 6.13 -8.71
N ALA A 84 6.69 6.49 -7.74
CA ALA A 84 6.67 7.83 -7.16
C ALA A 84 8.01 8.18 -6.48
N PHE A 85 8.62 7.23 -5.78
CA PHE A 85 9.92 7.41 -5.13
C PHE A 85 11.04 7.57 -6.16
N ARG A 86 11.00 6.85 -7.28
CA ARG A 86 11.97 7.02 -8.37
C ARG A 86 11.86 8.37 -9.07
N LEU A 87 10.65 8.88 -9.24
CA LEU A 87 10.36 10.20 -9.82
C LEU A 87 10.79 11.37 -8.94
N SER A 88 10.91 11.12 -7.63
CA SER A 88 11.37 12.13 -6.68
C SER A 88 12.88 12.38 -6.78
N THR A 89 13.32 13.51 -6.23
CA THR A 89 14.72 13.97 -6.23
C THR A 89 15.26 14.28 -4.83
N GLY A 90 14.45 14.14 -3.79
CA GLY A 90 14.84 14.42 -2.41
C GLY A 90 15.81 13.39 -1.82
N ASP A 91 16.57 13.86 -0.83
CA ASP A 91 17.46 13.05 -0.01
C ASP A 91 16.66 12.14 0.94
N ILE A 92 15.47 12.59 1.35
CA ILE A 92 14.53 11.86 2.21
C ILE A 92 13.22 11.68 1.45
N LEU A 93 12.76 10.44 1.39
CA LEU A 93 11.54 10.02 0.69
C LEU A 93 10.44 9.76 1.72
N VAL A 94 9.25 10.33 1.50
CA VAL A 94 8.10 10.17 2.39
C VAL A 94 6.94 9.57 1.61
N ASN A 95 6.46 8.39 2.01
CA ASN A 95 5.16 7.91 1.53
C ASN A 95 4.06 8.63 2.29
N LEU A 96 3.20 9.36 1.57
CA LEU A 96 2.04 10.05 2.12
C LEU A 96 0.81 9.72 1.28
N ASP A 97 -0.04 8.82 1.79
CA ASP A 97 -1.24 8.39 1.09
C ASP A 97 -2.21 9.57 0.83
N ALA A 98 -3.06 9.47 -0.19
CA ALA A 98 -3.89 10.60 -0.66
C ALA A 98 -4.90 11.13 0.37
N ASP A 99 -5.27 10.32 1.37
CA ASP A 99 -6.16 10.67 2.49
C ASP A 99 -5.41 11.07 3.76
N ASN A 100 -4.08 11.08 3.74
CA ASN A 100 -3.27 11.40 4.90
C ASN A 100 -2.98 12.91 4.97
N TYR A 101 -3.09 13.46 6.18
CA TYR A 101 -2.47 14.73 6.50
C TYR A 101 -1.03 14.49 6.98
N ALA A 102 -0.10 15.32 6.52
CA ALA A 102 1.28 15.35 6.99
C ALA A 102 1.35 15.91 8.42
N GLY A 103 0.53 16.92 8.72
CA GLY A 103 0.54 17.67 9.96
C GLY A 103 1.55 18.84 9.91
N ARG A 104 1.37 19.78 10.85
CA ARG A 104 2.11 21.03 10.89
C ARG A 104 3.59 20.82 11.18
N SER A 105 4.46 21.43 10.38
CA SER A 105 5.92 21.37 10.53
C SER A 105 6.50 19.94 10.51
N PHE A 106 5.81 18.98 9.90
CA PHE A 106 6.28 17.60 9.81
C PHE A 106 7.58 17.49 9.00
N ALA A 107 7.72 18.25 7.91
CA ALA A 107 8.96 18.33 7.12
C ALA A 107 10.15 18.77 7.97
N ARG A 108 9.97 19.79 8.82
CA ARG A 108 11.00 20.26 9.76
C ARG A 108 11.33 19.20 10.81
N TYR A 109 10.33 18.47 11.31
CA TYR A 109 10.53 17.35 12.22
C TYR A 109 11.37 16.24 11.55
N ILE A 110 11.01 15.81 10.35
CA ILE A 110 11.76 14.81 9.57
C ILE A 110 13.22 15.25 9.39
N SER A 111 13.43 16.48 8.93
CA SER A 111 14.77 17.06 8.73
C SER A 111 15.63 16.95 9.99
N LYS A 112 15.09 17.36 11.15
CA LYS A 112 15.78 17.26 12.45
C LYS A 112 16.12 15.81 12.81
N MET A 113 15.19 14.89 12.60
CA MET A 113 15.38 13.47 12.93
C MET A 113 16.49 12.84 12.10
N PHE A 114 16.51 13.06 10.79
CA PHE A 114 17.54 12.51 9.90
C PHE A 114 18.92 13.17 10.10
N ILE A 115 18.97 14.45 10.45
CA ILE A 115 20.23 15.11 10.82
C ILE A 115 20.85 14.49 12.08
N ASN A 116 20.03 14.15 13.07
CA ASN A 116 20.51 13.59 14.34
C ASN A 116 20.72 12.07 14.29
N HIS A 117 20.03 11.40 13.36
CA HIS A 117 20.00 9.94 13.22
C HIS A 117 20.08 9.55 11.74
N PRO A 118 21.25 9.74 11.08
CA PRO A 118 21.38 9.50 9.64
C PRO A 118 21.12 8.06 9.22
N ASP A 119 21.42 7.08 10.09
CA ASP A 119 21.22 5.64 9.84
C ASP A 119 19.85 5.15 10.34
N SER A 120 18.79 5.93 10.06
CA SER A 120 17.44 5.63 10.54
C SER A 120 16.36 5.88 9.51
N TYR A 121 15.20 5.26 9.73
CA TYR A 121 13.96 5.59 9.06
C TYR A 121 12.90 5.94 10.11
N LEU A 122 11.93 6.76 9.72
CA LEU A 122 10.79 7.13 10.56
C LEU A 122 9.55 6.39 10.10
N ALA A 123 8.84 5.78 11.03
CA ALA A 123 7.52 5.24 10.78
C ALA A 123 6.60 5.54 11.96
N ALA A 124 5.30 5.55 11.71
CA ALA A 124 4.37 5.68 12.79
C ALA A 124 4.42 4.45 13.74
N SER A 125 4.03 4.61 15.01
CA SER A 125 4.12 3.55 16.03
C SER A 125 3.17 2.39 15.74
N GLU A 126 3.39 1.22 16.34
CA GLU A 126 2.64 -0.01 15.96
C GLU A 126 1.17 -0.03 16.43
N ASN A 127 0.78 0.85 17.35
CA ASN A 127 -0.55 0.87 17.98
C ASN A 127 -1.45 1.98 17.41
N ILE A 128 -1.28 2.32 16.13
CA ILE A 128 -2.04 3.38 15.44
C ILE A 128 -3.07 2.80 14.47
N SER A 129 -3.94 3.67 13.93
CA SER A 129 -4.85 3.29 12.84
C SER A 129 -4.10 2.74 11.62
N ALA A 130 -4.66 1.72 10.99
CA ALA A 130 -4.17 1.19 9.71
C ALA A 130 -4.05 2.28 8.63
N ASP A 131 -4.85 3.35 8.72
CA ASP A 131 -4.90 4.46 7.75
C ASP A 131 -3.63 5.31 7.69
N VAL A 132 -2.79 5.23 8.71
CA VAL A 132 -1.53 5.99 8.79
C VAL A 132 -0.30 5.08 8.87
N SER A 133 -0.50 3.76 8.91
CA SER A 133 0.57 2.76 9.02
C SER A 133 1.56 2.79 7.84
N GLY A 134 1.07 3.16 6.65
CA GLY A 134 1.86 3.32 5.44
C GLY A 134 2.73 4.57 5.39
N LYS A 135 2.59 5.51 6.34
CA LYS A 135 3.42 6.73 6.41
C LYS A 135 4.82 6.37 6.92
N ILE A 136 5.77 6.35 6.00
CA ILE A 136 7.18 6.06 6.25
C ILE A 136 8.04 7.17 5.65
N CYS A 137 9.08 7.57 6.37
CA CYS A 137 10.14 8.46 5.87
C CYS A 137 11.44 7.66 5.87
N VAL A 138 12.14 7.62 4.74
CA VAL A 138 13.37 6.82 4.56
C VAL A 138 14.39 7.62 3.76
N SER A 139 15.67 7.40 4.01
CA SER A 139 16.70 8.01 3.16
C SER A 139 16.58 7.44 1.74
N ARG A 140 16.86 8.27 0.73
CA ARG A 140 16.90 7.83 -0.66
C ARG A 140 17.87 6.66 -0.81
N ASN A 141 19.08 6.80 -0.26
CA ASN A 141 20.12 5.79 -0.41
C ASN A 141 19.69 4.42 0.15
N ASP A 142 19.10 4.38 1.34
CA ASP A 142 18.67 3.12 1.96
C ASP A 142 17.51 2.48 1.19
N PHE A 143 16.54 3.28 0.73
CA PHE A 143 15.42 2.79 -0.05
C PHE A 143 15.88 2.11 -1.34
N PHE A 144 16.81 2.73 -2.07
CA PHE A 144 17.36 2.16 -3.30
C PHE A 144 18.29 0.96 -3.01
N ALA A 145 19.03 0.98 -1.90
CA ALA A 145 19.93 -0.12 -1.53
C ALA A 145 19.20 -1.44 -1.25
N ILE A 146 17.98 -1.38 -0.71
CA ILE A 146 17.14 -2.57 -0.46
C ILE A 146 16.19 -2.91 -1.63
N GLY A 147 16.27 -2.18 -2.74
CA GLY A 147 15.44 -2.43 -3.92
C GLY A 147 13.99 -1.97 -3.81
N GLY A 148 13.70 -0.99 -2.95
CA GLY A 148 12.35 -0.40 -2.79
C GLY A 148 11.33 -1.34 -2.14
N TYR A 149 10.03 -1.07 -2.33
CA TYR A 149 8.94 -1.96 -1.95
C TYR A 149 8.95 -3.22 -2.81
N ASP A 150 8.70 -4.39 -2.23
CA ASP A 150 8.62 -5.65 -2.97
C ASP A 150 7.38 -5.69 -3.89
N GLU A 151 7.61 -5.69 -5.20
CA GLU A 151 6.54 -5.65 -6.20
C GLU A 151 5.84 -6.99 -6.40
N THR A 152 6.36 -8.07 -5.79
CA THR A 152 5.64 -9.34 -5.72
C THR A 152 4.44 -9.28 -4.75
N ILE A 153 4.39 -8.27 -3.88
CA ILE A 153 3.24 -7.96 -3.03
C ILE A 153 2.27 -7.05 -3.82
N GLU A 154 1.36 -7.67 -4.56
CA GLU A 154 0.45 -6.93 -5.44
C GLU A 154 -0.83 -6.41 -4.74
N SER A 155 -1.23 -7.03 -3.62
CA SER A 155 -2.52 -6.78 -2.94
C SER A 155 -2.39 -5.93 -1.67
N TYR A 156 -3.51 -5.50 -1.07
CA TYR A 156 -3.48 -4.66 0.13
C TYR A 156 -2.90 -5.42 1.32
N GLY A 157 -1.86 -4.88 1.94
CA GLY A 157 -1.42 -5.30 3.25
C GLY A 157 -0.03 -5.92 3.22
N PHE A 158 0.69 -5.62 4.30
CA PHE A 158 2.04 -6.06 4.60
C PHE A 158 3.16 -5.51 3.70
N GLU A 159 2.87 -4.71 2.66
CA GLU A 159 3.93 -4.10 1.85
C GLU A 159 4.82 -3.13 2.65
N ASP A 160 4.23 -2.42 3.61
CA ASP A 160 4.93 -1.51 4.50
C ASP A 160 5.67 -2.25 5.63
N PHE A 161 5.10 -3.37 6.12
CA PHE A 161 5.77 -4.26 7.06
C PHE A 161 7.01 -4.90 6.44
N ASP A 162 6.90 -5.44 5.23
CA ASP A 162 8.02 -6.00 4.47
C ASP A 162 9.15 -4.97 4.28
N LEU A 163 8.81 -3.75 3.85
CA LEU A 163 9.80 -2.69 3.68
C LEU A 163 10.52 -2.36 5.00
N LYS A 164 9.77 -2.21 6.11
CA LYS A 164 10.31 -1.91 7.44
C LYS A 164 11.27 -3.01 7.91
N GLU A 165 10.86 -4.27 7.78
CA GLU A 165 11.68 -5.42 8.18
C GLU A 165 12.98 -5.49 7.35
N ARG A 166 12.90 -5.26 6.04
CA ARG A 166 14.08 -5.26 5.16
C ARG A 166 15.03 -4.10 5.46
N LEU A 167 14.51 -2.91 5.80
CA LEU A 167 15.33 -1.79 6.28
C LEU A 167 16.08 -2.15 7.57
N GLU A 168 15.38 -2.76 8.54
CA GLU A 168 16.00 -3.19 9.80
C GLU A 168 17.06 -4.27 9.58
N LYS A 169 16.82 -5.24 8.68
CA LYS A 169 17.81 -6.26 8.27
C LYS A 169 19.03 -5.65 7.57
N TYR A 170 18.82 -4.60 6.77
CA TYR A 170 19.90 -3.86 6.12
C TYR A 170 20.74 -3.04 7.13
N GLY A 171 20.25 -2.86 8.36
CA GLY A 171 20.95 -2.17 9.45
C GLY A 171 20.43 -0.77 9.75
N VAL A 172 19.33 -0.36 9.13
CA VAL A 172 18.70 0.96 9.35
C VAL A 172 17.80 0.89 10.58
N LYS A 173 17.99 1.83 11.51
CA LYS A 173 17.23 1.83 12.77
C LYS A 173 15.84 2.44 12.59
N ARG A 174 14.83 1.78 13.14
CA ARG A 174 13.48 2.37 13.23
C ARG A 174 13.41 3.43 14.31
N LEU A 175 12.90 4.60 13.94
CA LEU A 175 12.44 5.64 14.86
C LEU A 175 10.93 5.84 14.69
N THR A 176 10.25 6.20 15.77
CA THR A 176 8.80 6.41 15.77
C THR A 176 8.42 7.87 15.97
N PHE A 177 7.34 8.28 15.31
CA PHE A 177 6.64 9.52 15.61
C PHE A 177 5.25 9.23 16.14
N GLU A 178 4.88 9.94 17.22
CA GLU A 178 3.64 9.73 17.97
C GLU A 178 2.77 10.99 18.07
N ASN A 179 3.25 12.12 17.52
CA ASN A 179 2.47 13.34 17.48
C ASN A 179 1.17 13.08 16.71
N SER A 180 0.04 13.28 17.37
CA SER A 180 -1.29 13.03 16.81
C SER A 180 -1.58 13.85 15.56
N GLU A 181 -0.94 15.02 15.40
CA GLU A 181 -1.05 15.81 14.16
C GLU A 181 -0.45 15.10 12.95
N PHE A 182 0.62 14.31 13.14
CA PHE A 182 1.25 13.51 12.10
C PHE A 182 0.50 12.20 11.83
N LEU A 183 -0.58 11.92 12.58
CA LEU A 183 -1.34 10.67 12.54
C LEU A 183 -2.81 10.88 12.12
N LYS A 184 -3.11 11.99 11.43
CA LYS A 184 -4.44 12.28 10.90
C LYS A 184 -4.60 11.73 9.48
N ALA A 185 -5.73 11.09 9.22
CA ALA A 185 -6.17 10.65 7.90
C ALA A 185 -7.70 10.81 7.77
N ILE A 186 -8.19 10.90 6.53
CA ILE A 186 -9.61 10.89 6.23
C ILE A 186 -10.13 9.45 6.36
N SER A 187 -11.08 9.23 7.26
CA SER A 187 -11.70 7.92 7.44
C SER A 187 -12.48 7.51 6.20
N HIS A 188 -12.34 6.25 5.78
CA HIS A 188 -13.03 5.70 4.62
C HIS A 188 -13.42 4.23 4.80
N SER A 189 -14.32 3.77 3.93
CA SER A 189 -14.83 2.39 3.97
C SER A 189 -13.81 1.35 3.51
N VAL A 190 -14.07 0.08 3.84
CA VAL A 190 -13.33 -1.08 3.29
C VAL A 190 -13.45 -1.15 1.77
N HIS A 191 -14.64 -0.88 1.23
CA HIS A 191 -14.87 -0.87 -0.21
C HIS A 191 -13.87 0.04 -0.93
N GLU A 192 -13.62 1.23 -0.38
CA GLU A 192 -12.68 2.16 -0.98
C GLU A 192 -11.22 1.66 -0.98
N ARG A 193 -10.82 0.83 -0.01
CA ARG A 193 -9.49 0.22 0.02
C ARG A 193 -9.27 -0.72 -1.16
N ILE A 194 -10.31 -1.47 -1.51
CA ILE A 194 -10.21 -2.60 -2.44
C ILE A 194 -10.80 -2.32 -3.83
N LYS A 195 -11.59 -1.25 -4.02
CA LYS A 195 -12.34 -1.01 -5.27
C LYS A 195 -11.49 -0.97 -6.54
N ASN A 196 -10.21 -0.64 -6.41
CA ASN A 196 -9.26 -0.61 -7.53
C ASN A 196 -8.35 -1.84 -7.63
N GLU A 197 -8.50 -2.83 -6.76
CA GLU A 197 -7.71 -4.07 -6.80
C GLU A 197 -8.16 -5.00 -7.91
N TYR A 198 -7.23 -5.84 -8.37
CA TYR A 198 -7.49 -6.84 -9.40
C TYR A 198 -8.66 -7.75 -9.01
N LEU A 199 -8.61 -8.35 -7.81
CA LEU A 199 -9.60 -9.33 -7.38
C LEU A 199 -11.01 -8.71 -7.33
N TYR A 200 -11.16 -7.51 -6.76
CA TYR A 200 -12.46 -6.84 -6.70
C TYR A 200 -13.00 -6.47 -8.10
N LYS A 201 -12.17 -5.87 -8.96
CA LYS A 201 -12.60 -5.44 -10.30
C LYS A 201 -13.04 -6.61 -11.19
N ASN A 202 -12.38 -7.76 -11.02
CA ASN A 202 -12.59 -8.93 -11.87
C ASN A 202 -13.51 -9.97 -11.25
N LEU A 203 -13.93 -9.83 -9.98
CA LEU A 203 -14.82 -10.79 -9.34
C LEU A 203 -16.16 -10.90 -10.10
N GLU A 204 -16.53 -12.13 -10.41
CA GLU A 204 -17.87 -12.51 -10.87
C GLU A 204 -18.67 -13.13 -9.73
N LYS A 205 -18.09 -14.13 -9.04
CA LYS A 205 -18.74 -14.85 -7.94
C LYS A 205 -17.76 -15.18 -6.82
N LEU A 206 -18.27 -15.19 -5.60
CA LEU A 206 -17.53 -15.59 -4.40
C LEU A 206 -18.29 -16.71 -3.70
N PHE A 207 -17.61 -17.82 -3.44
CA PHE A 207 -18.16 -18.94 -2.68
C PHE A 207 -17.35 -19.19 -1.41
N ILE A 208 -18.02 -19.77 -0.42
CA ILE A 208 -17.38 -20.37 0.75
C ILE A 208 -17.76 -21.85 0.81
N GLU A 209 -16.76 -22.72 0.85
CA GLU A 209 -16.91 -24.14 1.12
C GLU A 209 -16.47 -24.44 2.56
N ARG A 210 -17.31 -25.14 3.32
CA ARG A 210 -16.97 -25.53 4.69
C ARG A 210 -16.18 -26.83 4.68
N ILE A 211 -14.95 -26.80 5.19
CA ILE A 211 -14.08 -27.99 5.31
C ILE A 211 -14.23 -28.64 6.69
N SER A 212 -14.20 -27.84 7.76
CA SER A 212 -14.34 -28.30 9.15
C SER A 212 -14.93 -27.18 10.03
N PRO A 213 -15.22 -27.41 11.33
CA PRO A 213 -15.64 -26.34 12.22
C PRO A 213 -14.68 -25.15 12.32
N MET A 214 -13.38 -25.37 12.07
CA MET A 214 -12.35 -24.33 12.11
C MET A 214 -11.87 -23.90 10.73
N LYS A 215 -12.25 -24.60 9.66
CA LYS A 215 -11.62 -24.45 8.34
C LYS A 215 -12.67 -24.27 7.25
N ALA A 216 -12.43 -23.29 6.38
CA ALA A 216 -13.24 -23.05 5.20
C ALA A 216 -12.33 -22.76 4.00
N ARG A 217 -12.86 -22.90 2.79
CA ARG A 217 -12.19 -22.49 1.56
C ARG A 217 -12.96 -21.32 0.95
N LEU A 218 -12.23 -20.23 0.70
CA LEU A 218 -12.72 -19.12 -0.10
C LEU A 218 -12.46 -19.46 -1.56
N ILE A 219 -13.46 -19.26 -2.42
CA ILE A 219 -13.35 -19.53 -3.86
C ILE A 219 -13.84 -18.29 -4.61
N PHE A 220 -12.92 -17.63 -5.31
CA PHE A 220 -13.17 -16.46 -6.13
C PHE A 220 -13.20 -16.90 -7.59
N ILE A 221 -14.27 -16.57 -8.31
CA ILE A 221 -14.39 -16.77 -9.75
C ILE A 221 -14.37 -15.39 -10.40
N THR A 222 -13.51 -15.21 -11.39
CA THR A 222 -13.38 -13.97 -12.13
C THR A 222 -14.15 -14.00 -13.45
N LYS A 223 -14.50 -12.82 -13.96
CA LYS A 223 -15.27 -12.62 -15.20
C LYS A 223 -14.63 -13.22 -16.45
N ASP A 224 -13.31 -13.46 -16.42
CA ASP A 224 -12.55 -14.11 -17.50
C ASP A 224 -12.50 -15.64 -17.35
N GLY A 225 -13.29 -16.21 -16.43
CA GLY A 225 -13.39 -17.65 -16.21
C GLY A 225 -12.24 -18.26 -15.42
N LYS A 226 -11.38 -17.44 -14.80
CA LYS A 226 -10.36 -17.95 -13.86
C LYS A 226 -10.96 -18.15 -12.47
N TYR A 227 -10.31 -19.01 -11.69
CA TYR A 227 -10.58 -19.13 -10.27
C TYR A 227 -9.32 -18.95 -9.45
N GLU A 228 -9.50 -18.43 -8.24
CA GLU A 228 -8.52 -18.38 -7.18
C GLU A 228 -9.19 -18.91 -5.90
N SER A 229 -8.52 -19.79 -5.16
CA SER A 229 -9.06 -20.29 -3.91
C SER A 229 -8.00 -20.31 -2.83
N ALA A 230 -8.42 -20.26 -1.56
CA ALA A 230 -7.52 -20.43 -0.44
C ALA A 230 -8.26 -20.98 0.77
N GLU A 231 -7.56 -21.80 1.55
CA GLU A 231 -8.09 -22.31 2.80
C GLU A 231 -7.80 -21.32 3.93
N ILE A 232 -8.83 -21.02 4.72
CA ILE A 232 -8.74 -20.18 5.91
C ILE A 232 -9.01 -21.02 7.15
N VAL A 233 -8.28 -20.74 8.23
CA VAL A 233 -8.46 -21.40 9.54
C VAL A 233 -8.76 -20.35 10.61
N ASP A 234 -9.80 -20.58 11.42
CA ASP A 234 -10.05 -19.86 12.68
C ASP A 234 -9.04 -20.36 13.72
N CYS A 235 -8.05 -19.52 14.04
CA CYS A 235 -7.00 -19.84 14.99
C CYS A 235 -7.30 -19.40 16.41
N GLN A 236 -8.45 -18.77 16.66
CA GLN A 236 -8.87 -18.39 18.00
C GLN A 236 -9.68 -19.49 18.69
N MET A 237 -10.03 -20.58 18.01
CA MET A 237 -10.85 -21.64 18.60
C MET A 237 -10.10 -22.97 18.61
N ARG A 238 -9.81 -23.54 19.77
CA ARG A 238 -9.33 -24.93 19.87
C ARG A 238 -10.52 -25.83 20.22
N TYR A 239 -10.78 -26.84 19.41
CA TYR A 239 -11.76 -27.89 19.72
C TYR A 239 -11.07 -29.03 20.48
N GLU A 240 -11.43 -29.23 21.75
CA GLU A 240 -11.03 -30.37 22.58
C GLU A 240 -12.30 -31.18 22.90
N GLY A 241 -12.65 -32.15 22.05
CA GLY A 241 -13.94 -32.84 22.13
C GLY A 241 -15.12 -31.92 21.78
N LEU A 242 -16.14 -31.83 22.64
CA LEU A 242 -17.28 -30.91 22.48
C LEU A 242 -17.02 -29.48 23.00
N HIS A 243 -15.84 -29.22 23.58
CA HIS A 243 -15.52 -27.93 24.19
C HIS A 243 -14.67 -27.06 23.27
N VAL A 244 -15.01 -25.77 23.23
CA VAL A 244 -14.29 -24.73 22.49
C VAL A 244 -13.50 -23.87 23.46
N LYS A 245 -12.18 -23.78 23.29
CA LYS A 245 -11.30 -22.92 24.08
C LYS A 245 -10.75 -21.76 23.23
N PRO A 246 -10.81 -20.51 23.71
CA PRO A 246 -10.20 -19.38 23.02
C PRO A 246 -8.67 -19.44 23.06
N LEU A 247 -8.00 -19.15 21.94
CA LEU A 247 -6.54 -18.99 21.85
C LEU A 247 -6.19 -17.50 21.74
N ASN A 248 -5.12 -17.08 22.42
CA ASN A 248 -4.64 -15.71 22.37
C ASN A 248 -3.77 -15.48 21.12
N GLN A 249 -4.43 -15.35 19.96
CA GLN A 249 -3.77 -15.03 18.69
C GLN A 249 -4.12 -13.62 18.22
N LYS A 250 -3.12 -12.90 17.70
CA LYS A 250 -3.22 -11.53 17.15
C LYS A 250 -4.22 -11.43 15.97
N PHE A 251 -4.45 -12.54 15.27
CA PHE A 251 -5.43 -12.64 14.19
C PHE A 251 -6.38 -13.80 14.44
N ARG A 252 -7.69 -13.59 14.23
CA ARG A 252 -8.68 -14.65 14.34
C ARG A 252 -8.56 -15.69 13.25
N PHE A 253 -8.33 -15.26 12.02
CA PHE A 253 -8.25 -16.13 10.86
C PHE A 253 -6.89 -15.98 10.16
N VAL A 254 -6.37 -17.08 9.62
CA VAL A 254 -5.15 -17.08 8.77
C VAL A 254 -5.40 -17.89 7.50
N ILE A 255 -4.70 -17.55 6.41
CA ILE A 255 -4.61 -18.41 5.23
C ILE A 255 -3.65 -19.56 5.53
N VAL A 256 -4.07 -20.79 5.23
CA VAL A 256 -3.22 -21.98 5.36
C VAL A 256 -2.08 -21.89 4.35
N GLU A 257 -0.86 -22.12 4.82
CA GLU A 257 0.33 -22.04 3.97
C GLU A 257 0.21 -23.00 2.78
N ASN A 258 0.58 -22.51 1.60
CA ASN A 258 0.54 -23.27 0.34
C ASN A 258 -0.86 -23.82 -0.04
N SER A 259 -1.95 -23.25 0.49
CA SER A 259 -3.34 -23.61 0.11
C SER A 259 -3.93 -22.75 -1.01
N ILE A 260 -3.17 -21.75 -1.50
CA ILE A 260 -3.65 -20.89 -2.58
C ILE A 260 -3.57 -21.66 -3.89
N GLU A 261 -4.71 -21.85 -4.53
CA GLU A 261 -4.82 -22.49 -5.84
C GLU A 261 -5.34 -21.49 -6.87
N LYS A 262 -4.80 -21.52 -8.09
CA LYS A 262 -5.23 -20.69 -9.21
C LYS A 262 -5.39 -21.56 -10.46
N GLY A 263 -6.39 -21.28 -11.27
CA GLY A 263 -6.60 -22.01 -12.51
C GLY A 263 -7.79 -21.49 -13.33
N ASN A 264 -8.27 -22.31 -14.26
CA ASN A 264 -9.50 -22.04 -14.99
C ASN A 264 -10.67 -22.72 -14.30
N PHE A 265 -11.76 -21.98 -14.12
CA PHE A 265 -12.96 -22.51 -13.49
C PHE A 265 -13.63 -23.53 -14.41
N SER A 266 -13.94 -24.72 -13.89
CA SER A 266 -14.82 -25.68 -14.54
C SER A 266 -16.01 -25.97 -13.63
N THR A 267 -17.18 -26.18 -14.23
CA THR A 267 -18.50 -26.21 -13.56
C THR A 267 -18.66 -27.29 -12.48
N GLY A 268 -17.74 -28.26 -12.39
CA GLY A 268 -17.78 -29.37 -11.43
C GLY A 268 -17.14 -29.11 -10.05
N ILE A 269 -16.56 -27.93 -9.81
CA ILE A 269 -15.70 -27.67 -8.64
C ILE A 269 -16.47 -27.30 -7.35
N LEU A 270 -17.78 -27.01 -7.43
CA LEU A 270 -18.51 -26.31 -6.36
C LEU A 270 -19.40 -27.17 -5.46
N HIS A 271 -19.23 -28.49 -5.44
CA HIS A 271 -20.02 -29.37 -4.56
C HIS A 271 -19.83 -28.96 -3.07
N ASN A 272 -20.93 -28.63 -2.37
CA ASN A 272 -20.96 -28.16 -0.96
C ASN A 272 -20.46 -26.73 -0.69
N SER A 273 -20.48 -25.86 -1.68
CA SER A 273 -20.17 -24.43 -1.51
C SER A 273 -21.43 -23.55 -1.45
N ILE A 274 -21.33 -22.42 -0.75
CA ILE A 274 -22.39 -21.40 -0.62
C ILE A 274 -21.92 -20.12 -1.30
N GLU A 275 -22.74 -19.58 -2.22
CA GLU A 275 -22.47 -18.29 -2.85
C GLU A 275 -22.72 -17.14 -1.87
N ILE A 276 -21.77 -16.20 -1.80
CA ILE A 276 -21.89 -15.00 -0.99
C ILE A 276 -22.38 -13.85 -1.87
N ILE A 277 -23.64 -13.46 -1.68
CA ILE A 277 -24.28 -12.39 -2.45
C ILE A 277 -24.30 -11.03 -1.73
N ASN A 278 -24.05 -11.02 -0.41
CA ASN A 278 -24.08 -9.79 0.39
C ASN A 278 -22.82 -8.95 0.13
N GLN A 279 -23.00 -7.76 -0.46
CA GLN A 279 -21.90 -6.87 -0.86
C GLN A 279 -20.94 -6.49 0.27
N LYS A 280 -21.46 -6.11 1.44
CA LYS A 280 -20.61 -5.77 2.60
C LYS A 280 -19.76 -6.96 3.05
N THR A 281 -20.31 -8.17 2.97
CA THR A 281 -19.60 -9.40 3.30
C THR A 281 -18.52 -9.71 2.27
N ILE A 282 -18.83 -9.58 0.97
CA ILE A 282 -17.86 -9.71 -0.13
C ILE A 282 -16.68 -8.74 0.09
N HIS A 283 -16.96 -7.46 0.39
CA HIS A 283 -15.92 -6.45 0.60
C HIS A 283 -14.98 -6.83 1.75
N ASN A 284 -15.54 -7.26 2.88
CA ASN A 284 -14.75 -7.68 4.02
C ASN A 284 -13.92 -8.95 3.73
N ILE A 285 -14.48 -9.92 3.01
CA ILE A 285 -13.76 -11.15 2.63
C ILE A 285 -12.59 -10.83 1.70
N ILE A 286 -12.81 -10.02 0.65
CA ILE A 286 -11.73 -9.63 -0.27
C ILE A 286 -10.66 -8.85 0.48
N TYR A 287 -11.06 -7.88 1.32
CA TYR A 287 -10.10 -7.10 2.10
C TYR A 287 -9.25 -8.00 3.02
N PHE A 288 -9.89 -8.90 3.74
CA PHE A 288 -9.21 -9.87 4.59
C PHE A 288 -8.29 -10.79 3.79
N TYR A 289 -8.75 -11.29 2.65
CA TYR A 289 -7.95 -12.12 1.75
C TYR A 289 -6.72 -11.37 1.23
N SER A 290 -6.91 -10.13 0.77
CA SER A 290 -5.84 -9.25 0.29
C SER A 290 -4.74 -9.06 1.32
N GLN A 291 -5.11 -8.85 2.59
CA GLN A 291 -4.14 -8.74 3.68
C GLN A 291 -3.36 -10.03 3.87
N LEU A 292 -4.03 -11.17 3.90
CA LEU A 292 -3.38 -12.40 4.34
C LEU A 292 -2.62 -13.15 3.26
N GLN A 293 -2.95 -12.98 1.98
CA GLN A 293 -2.28 -13.73 0.91
C GLN A 293 -0.79 -13.40 0.82
N SER A 294 -0.40 -12.19 1.22
CA SER A 294 0.99 -11.74 1.25
C SER A 294 1.77 -12.26 2.46
N LYS A 295 1.08 -12.69 3.53
CA LYS A 295 1.73 -13.07 4.80
C LYS A 295 2.67 -14.29 4.66
N PRO A 296 2.29 -15.40 3.99
CA PRO A 296 3.20 -16.52 3.79
C PRO A 296 4.44 -16.14 2.97
N LEU A 297 4.30 -15.25 1.98
CA LEU A 297 5.43 -14.77 1.18
C LEU A 297 6.44 -14.04 2.07
N ILE A 298 5.94 -13.21 2.99
CA ILE A 298 6.77 -12.41 3.89
C ILE A 298 7.42 -13.28 4.96
N LEU A 299 6.69 -14.23 5.56
CA LEU A 299 7.28 -15.14 6.56
C LEU A 299 8.41 -16.00 5.97
N LYS A 300 8.27 -16.47 4.72
CA LYS A 300 9.36 -17.19 4.05
C LYS A 300 10.59 -16.30 3.80
N LYS A 301 10.38 -15.00 3.55
CA LYS A 301 11.46 -14.03 3.38
C LYS A 301 12.05 -13.59 4.73
N SER A 302 11.25 -13.58 5.80
CA SER A 302 11.72 -13.20 7.13
C SER A 302 12.80 -14.15 7.64
N ASP A 303 12.64 -15.45 7.32
CA ASP A 303 13.62 -16.49 7.66
C ASP A 303 14.90 -16.41 6.82
N ASN A 304 14.86 -15.72 5.68
CA ASN A 304 16.01 -15.52 4.82
C ASN A 304 16.78 -14.26 5.25
N LYS A 305 18.11 -14.32 5.24
CA LYS A 305 18.97 -13.17 5.58
C LYS A 305 19.00 -12.08 4.50
N ASP A 306 18.22 -12.25 3.44
CA ASP A 306 18.16 -11.34 2.31
C ASP A 306 17.25 -10.15 2.62
N TYR A 307 17.76 -8.94 2.38
CA TYR A 307 17.04 -7.67 2.53
C TYR A 307 16.66 -7.08 1.16
N ALA A 308 17.20 -7.60 0.07
CA ALA A 308 17.00 -7.04 -1.26
C ALA A 308 15.67 -7.50 -1.86
N ALA A 309 14.89 -6.56 -2.37
CA ALA A 309 13.76 -6.82 -3.25
C ALA A 309 14.10 -6.45 -4.70
N ASN A 310 13.32 -6.96 -5.65
CA ASN A 310 13.34 -6.50 -7.04
C ASN A 310 14.75 -6.49 -7.70
N ILE A 311 15.44 -7.63 -7.67
CA ILE A 311 16.83 -7.80 -8.18
C ILE A 311 16.99 -7.29 -9.64
N ASN A 312 15.93 -7.34 -10.44
CA ASN A 312 15.91 -6.91 -11.84
C ASN A 312 15.40 -5.47 -12.05
N GLY A 313 15.35 -4.66 -10.99
CA GLY A 313 14.80 -3.29 -11.00
C GLY A 313 13.34 -3.22 -10.54
N PHE A 314 12.92 -2.01 -10.15
CA PHE A 314 11.61 -1.73 -9.56
C PHE A 314 11.03 -0.40 -10.06
N GLY A 315 9.72 -0.22 -9.94
CA GLY A 315 8.99 0.97 -10.35
C GLY A 315 9.03 1.20 -11.84
N ASN A 316 9.14 0.13 -12.64
CA ASN A 316 9.28 0.23 -14.09
C ASN A 316 7.94 0.56 -14.74
N GLY A 317 7.93 1.52 -15.66
CA GLY A 317 6.73 1.86 -16.41
C GLY A 317 6.89 3.14 -17.21
N LYS A 318 5.87 3.48 -17.99
CA LYS A 318 5.82 4.72 -18.75
C LYS A 318 5.18 5.83 -17.94
N ILE A 319 5.85 6.98 -17.94
CA ILE A 319 5.35 8.21 -17.35
C ILE A 319 5.07 9.26 -18.43
N LEU A 320 3.91 9.88 -18.28
CA LEU A 320 3.51 11.12 -18.90
C LEU A 320 3.74 12.22 -17.87
N ASN A 321 4.58 13.20 -18.19
CA ASN A 321 4.65 14.43 -17.40
C ASN A 321 3.75 15.45 -18.09
N ALA A 322 2.66 15.82 -17.41
CA ALA A 322 1.54 16.55 -17.99
C ALA A 322 1.84 18.04 -18.26
N PHE A 323 3.00 18.56 -17.82
CA PHE A 323 3.27 20.01 -17.81
C PHE A 323 4.57 20.42 -18.50
N GLU A 324 5.36 19.48 -19.02
CA GLU A 324 6.38 19.78 -20.02
C GLU A 324 5.91 19.26 -21.39
N PRO A 325 6.12 20.00 -22.50
CA PRO A 325 5.85 19.48 -23.82
C PRO A 325 6.83 18.33 -24.10
N ILE A 326 6.44 17.10 -23.76
CA ILE A 326 7.34 15.96 -23.87
C ILE A 326 7.19 15.29 -25.23
N SER A 327 8.32 15.26 -25.91
CA SER A 327 8.67 14.31 -26.95
C SER A 327 8.87 12.91 -26.31
N SER A 328 7.78 12.14 -26.22
CA SER A 328 7.75 10.71 -25.83
C SER A 328 7.80 10.37 -24.31
N PRO A 329 7.06 9.34 -23.85
CA PRO A 329 7.04 8.92 -22.44
C PRO A 329 8.44 8.68 -21.87
N ILE A 330 8.67 9.08 -20.62
CA ILE A 330 9.90 8.76 -19.89
C ILE A 330 9.77 7.31 -19.42
N ALA A 331 10.66 6.45 -19.90
CA ALA A 331 10.85 5.12 -19.32
C ALA A 331 11.62 5.29 -18.01
N ILE A 332 11.01 4.89 -16.90
CA ILE A 332 11.71 4.81 -15.62
C ILE A 332 12.28 3.42 -15.48
#